data_AF-A0AAI9XEA8-F1
#
_entry.id   AF-A0AAI9XEA8-F1
#
_cell.length_a   1.000
_cell.length_b   1.000
_cell.length_c   1.000
_cell.angle_alpha   90.00
_cell.angle_beta   90.00
_cell.angle_gamma   90.00
#
_symmetry.space_group_name_H-M   'P 1'
#
loop_
_entity.id
_entity.type
_entity.pdbx_description
1 polymer ?
#
loop_
_entity_poly.entity_id
_entity_poly.type
_entity_poly.pdbx_seq_one_letter_code
_entity_poly.pdbx_strand_id
1 'polypeptide(L)'
;MSGTPKQSFVEACGNGDLPLAQSIMQDHSDFKAQQKRYVYPDTLMRHAVNEAAWKNHAHVVAFLFDNGASITDSVVLAVSKRHNKTMLEEILKRGYDINTVEPGVTLLTLSTGHIEWMEVLLQHGADPNVKDSRGWTALHSAVTEPSLKSCQLLLHHGAILPADILQSAIDSDHADTRMDMVKYLIDKGAQLNHVRDIKIGYKIWQGSPLHVAAGTNRLDIAQLLLSAGADPRVKYWDDTPADTAKEFEYMEMYNLLKTDSAPEVSTS
;
A
#
# COMPACT_ATOMS: atom_id res chain seq x y z
N MET A 1 -48.72 -4.75 19.61
CA MET A 1 -47.80 -4.26 20.65
C MET A 1 -46.43 -4.08 20.02
N SER A 2 -46.10 -2.85 19.64
CA SER A 2 -44.77 -2.49 19.13
C SER A 2 -43.84 -2.28 20.32
N GLY A 3 -43.22 -3.36 20.79
CA GLY A 3 -42.14 -3.26 21.76
C GLY A 3 -40.96 -2.55 21.12
N THR A 4 -40.49 -1.47 21.71
CA THR A 4 -39.15 -0.92 21.47
C THR A 4 -38.12 -2.04 21.66
N PRO A 5 -37.10 -2.17 20.80
CA PRO A 5 -36.06 -3.19 20.97
C PRO A 5 -35.43 -3.07 22.35
N LYS A 6 -35.24 -4.20 23.03
CA LYS A 6 -34.79 -4.21 24.43
C LYS A 6 -33.33 -3.76 24.59
N GLN A 7 -32.52 -3.87 23.52
CA GLN A 7 -31.17 -3.31 23.35
C GLN A 7 -30.74 -3.49 21.87
N SER A 8 -29.84 -2.65 21.35
CA SER A 8 -29.41 -2.71 19.94
C SER A 8 -28.48 -3.90 19.69
N PHE A 9 -28.80 -4.74 18.70
CA PHE A 9 -27.97 -5.86 18.26
C PHE A 9 -26.58 -5.40 17.79
N VAL A 10 -26.52 -4.30 17.04
CA VAL A 10 -25.26 -3.72 16.55
C VAL A 10 -24.40 -3.23 17.71
N GLU A 11 -25.00 -2.59 18.72
CA GLU A 11 -24.26 -2.12 19.90
C GLU A 11 -23.74 -3.29 20.73
N ALA A 12 -24.54 -4.34 20.93
CA ALA A 12 -24.08 -5.55 21.61
C ALA A 12 -22.86 -6.16 20.89
N CYS A 13 -22.93 -6.27 19.57
CA CYS A 13 -21.81 -6.76 18.76
C CYS A 13 -20.58 -5.85 18.84
N GLY A 14 -20.79 -4.53 18.73
CA GLY A 14 -19.73 -3.52 18.81
C GLY A 14 -19.06 -3.41 20.17
N ASN A 15 -19.76 -3.79 21.25
CA ASN A 15 -19.20 -3.84 22.61
C ASN A 15 -18.55 -5.19 22.93
N GLY A 16 -18.60 -6.16 22.01
CA GLY A 16 -18.05 -7.50 22.25
C GLY A 16 -18.92 -8.40 23.13
N ASP A 17 -20.17 -8.00 23.42
CA ASP A 17 -21.12 -8.73 24.28
C ASP A 17 -21.81 -9.85 23.48
N LEU A 18 -21.06 -10.93 23.30
CA LEU A 18 -21.54 -12.11 22.58
C LEU A 18 -22.79 -12.74 23.20
N PRO A 19 -22.91 -12.92 24.54
CA PRO A 19 -24.14 -13.43 25.15
C PRO A 19 -25.38 -12.60 24.84
N LEU A 20 -25.28 -11.26 24.90
CA LEU A 20 -26.39 -10.38 24.56
C LEU A 20 -26.73 -10.46 23.06
N ALA A 21 -25.73 -10.45 22.18
CA ALA A 21 -25.94 -10.59 20.75
C ALA A 21 -26.65 -11.91 20.39
N GLN A 22 -26.24 -13.02 21.02
CA GLN A 22 -26.89 -14.33 20.88
C GLN A 22 -28.34 -14.31 21.38
N SER A 23 -28.57 -13.74 22.57
CA SER A 23 -29.91 -13.61 23.16
C SER A 23 -30.87 -12.84 22.25
N ILE A 24 -30.41 -11.70 21.70
CA ILE A 24 -31.20 -10.90 20.77
C ILE A 24 -31.51 -11.69 19.48
N MET A 25 -30.52 -12.39 18.92
CA MET A 25 -30.71 -13.16 17.67
C MET A 25 -31.63 -14.38 17.86
N GLN A 26 -31.61 -15.01 19.04
CA GLN A 26 -32.53 -16.10 19.42
C GLN A 26 -33.98 -15.60 19.61
N ASP A 27 -34.17 -14.38 20.11
CA ASP A 27 -35.48 -13.71 20.07
C ASP A 27 -35.79 -13.25 18.64
N HIS A 28 -36.25 -14.19 17.81
CA HIS A 28 -36.61 -13.94 16.41
C HIS A 28 -37.58 -12.76 16.22
N SER A 29 -38.37 -12.42 17.23
CA SER A 29 -39.30 -11.29 17.15
C SER A 29 -38.58 -9.95 17.28
N ASP A 30 -37.66 -9.84 18.26
CA ASP A 30 -36.85 -8.64 18.46
C ASP A 30 -35.84 -8.47 17.32
N PHE A 31 -35.12 -9.53 16.94
CA PHE A 31 -34.16 -9.48 15.84
C PHE A 31 -34.81 -9.04 14.52
N LYS A 32 -35.96 -9.62 14.16
CA LYS A 32 -36.71 -9.20 12.96
C LYS A 32 -37.24 -7.76 13.06
N ALA A 33 -37.63 -7.31 14.26
CA ALA A 33 -38.03 -5.92 14.46
C ALA A 33 -36.86 -4.96 14.22
N GLN A 34 -35.65 -5.32 14.66
CA GLN A 34 -34.43 -4.57 14.39
C GLN A 34 -34.05 -4.60 12.90
N GLN A 35 -34.19 -5.74 12.21
CA GLN A 35 -33.97 -5.84 10.76
C GLN A 35 -34.89 -4.90 9.96
N LYS A 36 -36.17 -4.78 10.35
CA LYS A 36 -37.16 -3.91 9.70
C LYS A 36 -36.86 -2.42 9.78
N ARG A 37 -35.89 -2.00 10.61
CA ARG A 37 -35.40 -0.61 10.64
C ARG A 37 -34.58 -0.26 9.41
N TYR A 38 -34.13 -1.26 8.65
CA TYR A 38 -33.35 -1.10 7.44
C TYR A 38 -34.19 -1.47 6.21
N VAL A 39 -33.89 -0.80 5.10
CA VAL A 39 -34.53 -1.07 3.80
C VAL A 39 -34.20 -2.48 3.31
N TYR A 40 -32.95 -2.92 3.53
CA TYR A 40 -32.51 -4.25 3.15
C TYR A 40 -32.20 -5.09 4.41
N PRO A 41 -32.77 -6.31 4.55
CA PRO A 41 -32.63 -7.11 5.77
C PRO A 41 -31.19 -7.53 6.14
N ASP A 42 -30.30 -7.62 5.15
CA ASP A 42 -28.87 -7.93 5.28
C ASP A 42 -28.07 -6.77 5.90
N THR A 43 -28.58 -5.55 5.83
CA THR A 43 -27.91 -4.33 6.29
C THR A 43 -27.64 -4.36 7.79
N LEU A 44 -28.53 -4.97 8.60
CA LEU A 44 -28.29 -5.14 10.04
C LEU A 44 -27.03 -5.97 10.31
N MET A 45 -26.91 -7.14 9.66
CA MET A 45 -25.73 -8.03 9.83
C MET A 45 -24.46 -7.35 9.33
N ARG A 46 -24.55 -6.62 8.21
CA ARG A 46 -23.42 -5.84 7.68
C ARG A 46 -22.94 -4.77 8.67
N HIS A 47 -23.85 -4.02 9.30
CA HIS A 47 -23.47 -3.04 10.31
C HIS A 47 -22.87 -3.70 11.56
N ALA A 48 -23.47 -4.78 12.04
CA ALA A 48 -22.99 -5.50 13.21
C ALA A 48 -21.56 -6.03 13.01
N VAL A 49 -21.27 -6.65 11.85
CA VAL A 49 -19.93 -7.22 11.59
C VAL A 49 -18.89 -6.14 11.39
N ASN A 50 -19.24 -5.04 10.72
CA ASN A 50 -18.35 -3.90 10.55
C ASN A 50 -18.00 -3.27 11.90
N GLU A 51 -19.00 -3.04 12.77
CA GLU A 51 -18.77 -2.43 14.09
C GLU A 51 -17.90 -3.35 14.97
N ALA A 52 -18.24 -4.64 15.05
CA ALA A 52 -17.45 -5.61 15.82
C ALA A 52 -16.00 -5.70 15.32
N ALA A 53 -15.78 -5.67 14.01
CA ALA A 53 -14.44 -5.71 13.41
C ALA A 53 -13.63 -4.44 13.75
N TRP A 54 -14.20 -3.24 13.57
CA TRP A 54 -13.50 -1.98 13.89
C TRP A 54 -13.20 -1.81 15.38
N LYS A 55 -14.02 -2.42 16.25
CA LYS A 55 -13.83 -2.50 17.70
C LYS A 55 -12.96 -3.68 18.14
N ASN A 56 -12.46 -4.46 17.18
CA ASN A 56 -11.49 -5.54 17.37
C ASN A 56 -12.03 -6.77 18.14
N HIS A 57 -13.32 -7.09 17.98
CA HIS A 57 -13.99 -8.21 18.64
C HIS A 57 -14.07 -9.45 17.74
N ALA A 58 -12.93 -10.13 17.54
CA ALA A 58 -12.82 -11.27 16.62
C ALA A 58 -13.81 -12.42 16.95
N HIS A 59 -14.09 -12.67 18.22
CA HIS A 59 -15.06 -13.70 18.64
C HIS A 59 -16.51 -13.36 18.23
N VAL A 60 -16.89 -12.08 18.26
CA VAL A 60 -18.19 -11.63 17.76
C VAL A 60 -18.22 -11.67 16.23
N VAL A 61 -17.14 -11.28 15.55
CA VAL A 61 -17.03 -11.39 14.10
C VAL A 61 -17.20 -12.83 13.63
N ALA A 62 -16.54 -13.79 14.30
CA ALA A 62 -16.69 -15.22 14.04
C ALA A 62 -18.16 -15.67 14.18
N PHE A 63 -18.82 -15.29 15.28
CA PHE A 63 -20.24 -15.56 15.49
C PHE A 63 -21.12 -14.97 14.38
N LEU A 64 -20.87 -13.73 13.98
CA LEU A 64 -21.64 -13.07 12.93
C LEU A 64 -21.47 -13.76 11.57
N PHE A 65 -20.26 -14.18 11.23
CA PHE A 65 -20.02 -14.97 10.03
C PHE A 65 -20.69 -16.33 10.06
N ASP A 66 -20.68 -17.02 11.21
CA ASP A 66 -21.39 -18.30 11.38
C ASP A 66 -22.91 -18.14 11.19
N ASN A 67 -23.43 -16.93 11.34
CA ASN A 67 -24.83 -16.55 11.13
C ASN A 67 -25.06 -15.80 9.81
N GLY A 68 -24.15 -15.93 8.84
CA GLY A 68 -24.35 -15.46 7.47
C GLY A 68 -23.97 -14.01 7.20
N ALA A 69 -23.24 -13.33 8.10
CA ALA A 69 -22.59 -12.08 7.73
C ALA A 69 -21.55 -12.31 6.63
N SER A 70 -21.49 -11.40 5.65
CA SER A 70 -20.46 -11.41 4.61
C SER A 70 -19.16 -10.78 5.12
N ILE A 71 -18.03 -11.21 4.56
CA ILE A 71 -16.75 -10.52 4.70
C ILE A 71 -16.84 -9.25 3.85
N THR A 72 -16.72 -8.08 4.45
CA THR A 72 -16.81 -6.79 3.76
C THR A 72 -15.44 -6.12 3.68
N ASP A 73 -15.27 -5.17 2.76
CA ASP A 73 -14.08 -4.30 2.69
C ASP A 73 -13.78 -3.62 4.04
N SER A 74 -14.83 -3.27 4.79
CA SER A 74 -14.66 -2.66 6.13
C SER A 74 -14.05 -3.64 7.13
N VAL A 75 -14.40 -4.92 7.07
CA VAL A 75 -13.79 -5.95 7.92
C VAL A 75 -12.32 -6.15 7.53
N VAL A 76 -12.03 -6.23 6.23
CA VAL A 76 -10.66 -6.36 5.70
C VAL A 76 -9.78 -5.17 6.13
N LEU A 77 -10.30 -3.95 6.01
CA LEU A 77 -9.61 -2.74 6.46
C LEU A 77 -9.37 -2.75 7.98
N ALA A 78 -10.34 -3.21 8.78
CA ALA A 78 -10.18 -3.33 10.22
C ALA A 78 -9.10 -4.37 10.59
N VAL A 79 -9.03 -5.50 9.89
CA VAL A 79 -7.97 -6.52 10.05
C VAL A 79 -6.59 -5.91 9.89
N SER A 80 -6.38 -5.14 8.82
CA SER A 80 -5.11 -4.45 8.61
C SER A 80 -4.87 -3.38 9.68
N LYS A 81 -5.80 -2.45 9.93
CA LYS A 81 -5.57 -1.32 10.86
C LYS A 81 -5.40 -1.71 12.33
N ARG A 82 -5.89 -2.89 12.71
CA ARG A 82 -5.78 -3.40 14.09
C ARG A 82 -4.67 -4.45 14.24
N HIS A 83 -4.05 -4.90 13.15
CA HIS A 83 -3.06 -5.98 13.15
C HIS A 83 -3.55 -7.24 13.90
N ASN A 84 -4.84 -7.56 13.76
CA ASN A 84 -5.47 -8.65 14.52
C ASN A 84 -5.33 -9.98 13.79
N LYS A 85 -4.38 -10.81 14.25
CA LYS A 85 -4.13 -12.15 13.71
C LYS A 85 -5.35 -13.07 13.80
N THR A 86 -6.08 -13.08 14.92
CA THR A 86 -7.28 -13.91 15.06
C THR A 86 -8.35 -13.51 14.05
N MET A 87 -8.56 -12.22 13.82
CA MET A 87 -9.54 -11.77 12.83
C MET A 87 -9.09 -12.09 11.39
N LEU A 88 -7.79 -12.04 11.10
CA LEU A 88 -7.23 -12.54 9.83
C LEU A 88 -7.50 -14.03 9.66
N GLU A 89 -7.18 -14.85 10.65
CA GLU A 89 -7.43 -16.29 10.62
C GLU A 89 -8.92 -16.61 10.38
N GLU A 90 -9.82 -15.86 11.01
CA GLU A 90 -11.28 -16.03 10.83
C GLU A 90 -11.75 -15.70 9.40
N ILE A 91 -11.21 -14.66 8.75
CA ILE A 91 -11.58 -14.35 7.35
C ILE A 91 -10.97 -15.35 6.37
N LEU A 92 -9.72 -15.77 6.58
CA LEU A 92 -9.04 -16.74 5.72
C LEU A 92 -9.72 -18.11 5.78
N LYS A 93 -10.12 -18.56 6.98
CA LYS A 93 -10.89 -19.80 7.19
C LYS A 93 -12.20 -19.83 6.38
N ARG A 94 -12.76 -18.66 6.07
CA ARG A 94 -14.01 -18.49 5.31
C ARG A 94 -13.79 -18.23 3.82
N GLY A 95 -12.57 -18.47 3.34
CA GLY A 95 -12.24 -18.40 1.92
C GLY A 95 -11.95 -16.99 1.41
N TYR A 96 -11.68 -16.03 2.31
CA TYR A 96 -11.14 -14.74 1.87
C TYR A 96 -9.77 -14.97 1.21
N ASP A 97 -9.62 -14.49 -0.02
CA ASP A 97 -8.33 -14.49 -0.70
C ASP A 97 -7.49 -13.33 -0.17
N ILE A 98 -6.37 -13.65 0.49
CA ILE A 98 -5.42 -12.69 1.07
C ILE A 98 -4.83 -11.71 0.02
N ASN A 99 -4.88 -12.09 -1.26
CA ASN A 99 -4.39 -11.31 -2.40
C ASN A 99 -5.46 -10.44 -3.05
N THR A 100 -6.66 -10.37 -2.46
CA THR A 100 -7.74 -9.50 -2.91
C THR A 100 -7.27 -8.04 -2.94
N VAL A 101 -7.61 -7.35 -4.02
CA VAL A 101 -7.32 -5.92 -4.23
C VAL A 101 -8.54 -5.04 -4.01
N GLU A 102 -9.65 -5.53 -3.46
CA GLU A 102 -10.84 -4.72 -3.18
C GLU A 102 -10.72 -4.07 -1.78
N PRO A 103 -10.84 -2.72 -1.65
CA PRO A 103 -11.44 -1.74 -2.58
C PRO A 103 -10.45 -1.01 -3.51
N GLY A 104 -9.22 -1.49 -3.65
CA GLY A 104 -8.23 -1.02 -4.63
C GLY A 104 -6.80 -1.37 -4.28
N VAL A 105 -6.56 -1.94 -3.09
CA VAL A 105 -5.25 -2.19 -2.48
C VAL A 105 -5.25 -3.55 -1.76
N THR A 106 -4.08 -4.17 -1.59
CA THR A 106 -3.94 -5.44 -0.87
C THR A 106 -3.75 -5.22 0.63
N LEU A 107 -4.04 -6.25 1.43
CA LEU A 107 -3.70 -6.29 2.86
C LEU A 107 -2.20 -6.04 3.10
N LEU A 108 -1.34 -6.59 2.25
CA LEU A 108 0.11 -6.45 2.38
C LEU A 108 0.55 -4.99 2.14
N THR A 109 0.00 -4.31 1.15
CA THR A 109 0.27 -2.88 0.90
C THR A 109 -0.23 -2.00 2.05
N LEU A 110 -1.40 -2.28 2.62
CA LEU A 110 -1.92 -1.54 3.79
C LEU A 110 -1.08 -1.71 5.07
N SER A 111 -0.21 -2.72 5.08
CA SER A 111 0.57 -3.15 6.23
C SER A 111 2.03 -2.69 6.18
N THR A 112 2.44 -1.96 5.14
CA THR A 112 3.81 -1.45 5.03
C THR A 112 4.18 -0.58 6.22
N GLY A 113 5.35 -0.81 6.80
CA GLY A 113 5.81 -0.16 8.02
C GLY A 113 5.52 -0.97 9.30
N HIS A 114 4.61 -1.94 9.24
CA HIS A 114 4.29 -2.85 10.35
C HIS A 114 4.89 -4.24 10.10
N ILE A 115 6.19 -4.38 10.40
CA ILE A 115 7.00 -5.54 10.01
C ILE A 115 6.43 -6.87 10.50
N GLU A 116 6.08 -6.95 11.78
CA GLU A 116 5.54 -8.18 12.37
C GLU A 116 4.20 -8.57 11.71
N TRP A 117 3.41 -7.59 11.31
CA TRP A 117 2.14 -7.85 10.62
C TRP A 117 2.34 -8.25 9.16
N MET A 118 3.29 -7.62 8.46
CA MET A 118 3.69 -8.05 7.12
C MET A 118 4.19 -9.49 7.12
N GLU A 119 5.00 -9.89 8.10
CA GLU A 119 5.47 -11.27 8.26
C GLU A 119 4.30 -12.25 8.40
N VAL A 120 3.30 -11.92 9.24
CA VAL A 120 2.08 -12.74 9.37
C VAL A 120 1.38 -12.89 8.02
N LEU A 121 1.17 -11.80 7.28
CA LEU A 121 0.50 -11.86 5.98
C LEU A 121 1.29 -12.71 4.96
N LEU A 122 2.60 -12.53 4.88
CA LEU A 122 3.49 -13.29 4.00
C LEU A 122 3.51 -14.78 4.36
N GLN A 123 3.51 -15.13 5.65
CA GLN A 123 3.39 -16.51 6.14
C GLN A 123 2.04 -17.15 5.77
N HIS A 124 0.98 -16.35 5.66
CA HIS A 124 -0.34 -16.78 5.20
C HIS A 124 -0.50 -16.77 3.68
N GLY A 125 0.58 -16.57 2.92
CA GLY A 125 0.57 -16.69 1.45
C GLY A 125 0.21 -15.41 0.72
N ALA A 126 0.32 -14.24 1.35
CA ALA A 126 0.27 -12.97 0.63
C ALA A 126 1.39 -12.91 -0.41
N ASP A 127 1.04 -12.67 -1.67
CA ASP A 127 2.00 -12.50 -2.77
C ASP A 127 2.48 -11.03 -2.80
N PRO A 128 3.78 -10.77 -2.60
CA PRO A 128 4.32 -9.42 -2.59
C PRO A 128 4.29 -8.71 -3.95
N ASN A 129 3.96 -9.42 -5.02
CA ASN A 129 3.94 -8.91 -6.39
C ASN A 129 2.55 -8.51 -6.88
N VAL A 130 1.50 -8.71 -6.06
CA VAL A 130 0.15 -8.26 -6.40
C VAL A 130 0.14 -6.75 -6.59
N LYS A 131 -0.42 -6.33 -7.71
CA LYS A 131 -0.57 -4.91 -8.06
C LYS A 131 -1.94 -4.41 -7.63
N ASP A 132 -1.93 -3.24 -7.00
CA ASP A 132 -3.13 -2.47 -6.67
C ASP A 132 -3.81 -1.94 -7.95
N SER A 133 -4.95 -1.26 -7.81
CA SER A 133 -5.70 -0.71 -8.96
C SER A 133 -4.93 0.37 -9.75
N ARG A 134 -3.84 0.90 -9.21
CA ARG A 134 -2.91 1.85 -9.86
C ARG A 134 -1.68 1.16 -10.45
N GLY A 135 -1.60 -0.17 -10.36
CA GLY A 135 -0.46 -0.94 -10.84
C GLY A 135 0.71 -1.01 -9.84
N TRP A 136 0.53 -0.53 -8.61
CA TRP A 136 1.57 -0.48 -7.58
C TRP A 136 1.60 -1.77 -6.75
N THR A 137 2.80 -2.28 -6.52
CA THR A 137 3.05 -3.39 -5.60
C THR A 137 3.30 -2.89 -4.17
N ALA A 138 3.29 -3.79 -3.19
CA ALA A 138 3.69 -3.46 -1.80
C ALA A 138 5.09 -2.83 -1.71
N LEU A 139 6.00 -3.16 -2.66
CA LEU A 139 7.33 -2.58 -2.69
C LEU A 139 7.32 -1.08 -3.02
N HIS A 140 6.36 -0.58 -3.81
CA HIS A 140 6.22 0.86 -4.06
C HIS A 140 5.91 1.62 -2.77
N SER A 141 5.03 1.09 -1.93
CA SER A 141 4.74 1.68 -0.62
C SER A 141 5.88 1.49 0.38
N ALA A 142 6.60 0.37 0.34
CA ALA A 142 7.71 0.14 1.25
C ALA A 142 8.89 1.10 1.04
N VAL A 143 9.14 1.57 -0.19
CA VAL A 143 10.26 2.50 -0.48
C VAL A 143 9.96 3.96 -0.13
N THR A 144 8.71 4.29 0.20
CA THR A 144 8.34 5.62 0.72
C THR A 144 8.53 5.73 2.24
N GLU A 145 8.65 4.59 2.92
CA GLU A 145 8.84 4.53 4.37
C GLU A 145 10.24 4.99 4.81
N PRO A 146 10.41 5.50 6.05
CA PRO A 146 11.71 5.93 6.57
C PRO A 146 12.74 4.80 6.75
N SER A 147 12.34 3.53 6.65
CA SER A 147 13.17 2.38 7.03
C SER A 147 13.25 1.35 5.90
N LEU A 148 14.41 0.72 5.76
CA LEU A 148 14.62 -0.37 4.79
C LEU A 148 13.87 -1.66 5.15
N LYS A 149 13.38 -1.81 6.37
CA LYS A 149 12.87 -3.09 6.89
C LYS A 149 11.75 -3.68 6.02
N SER A 150 10.75 -2.88 5.64
CA SER A 150 9.64 -3.33 4.78
C SER A 150 10.15 -3.78 3.40
N CYS A 151 11.08 -3.00 2.82
CA CYS A 151 11.69 -3.30 1.53
C CYS A 151 12.50 -4.61 1.58
N GLN A 152 13.35 -4.75 2.60
CA GLN A 152 14.16 -5.95 2.84
C GLN A 152 13.29 -7.19 3.04
N LEU A 153 12.23 -7.09 3.84
CA LEU A 153 11.30 -8.19 4.08
C LEU A 153 10.61 -8.62 2.79
N LEU A 154 10.08 -7.68 2.01
CA LEU A 154 9.40 -7.99 0.75
C LEU A 154 10.34 -8.66 -0.25
N LEU A 155 11.55 -8.13 -0.44
CA LEU A 155 12.55 -8.75 -1.33
C LEU A 155 12.98 -10.13 -0.86
N HIS A 156 13.12 -10.33 0.47
CA HIS A 156 13.40 -11.66 1.04
C HIS A 156 12.30 -12.68 0.71
N HIS A 157 11.04 -12.23 0.68
CA HIS A 157 9.89 -13.04 0.31
C HIS A 157 9.58 -13.06 -1.19
N GLY A 158 10.53 -12.69 -2.05
CA GLY A 158 10.40 -12.85 -3.51
C GLY A 158 9.65 -11.72 -4.21
N ALA A 159 9.58 -10.53 -3.60
CA ALA A 159 9.15 -9.33 -4.33
C ALA A 159 10.11 -9.05 -5.50
N ILE A 160 9.55 -8.76 -6.66
CA ILE A 160 10.26 -8.36 -7.86
C ILE A 160 10.42 -6.85 -7.84
N LEU A 161 11.61 -6.34 -8.15
CA LEU A 161 11.85 -4.91 -8.30
C LEU A 161 11.03 -4.34 -9.47
N PRO A 162 10.10 -3.40 -9.21
CA PRO A 162 9.46 -2.64 -10.27
C PRO A 162 10.49 -1.83 -11.07
N ALA A 163 10.23 -1.65 -12.37
CA ALA A 163 11.16 -0.92 -13.23
C ALA A 163 11.30 0.55 -12.81
N ASP A 164 10.24 1.14 -12.26
CA ASP A 164 10.18 2.54 -11.80
C ASP A 164 10.38 2.70 -10.28
N ILE A 165 10.91 1.66 -9.61
CA ILE A 165 11.05 1.67 -8.15
C ILE A 165 11.97 2.78 -7.66
N LEU A 166 13.00 3.15 -8.43
CA LEU A 166 13.89 4.26 -8.09
C LEU A 166 13.15 5.58 -8.09
N GLN A 167 12.29 5.85 -9.07
CA GLN A 167 11.51 7.08 -9.09
C GLN A 167 10.57 7.18 -7.88
N SER A 168 9.89 6.09 -7.52
CA SER A 168 9.07 6.01 -6.29
C SER A 168 9.92 6.19 -5.02
N ALA A 169 11.14 5.67 -5.04
CA ALA A 169 12.13 5.82 -3.99
C ALA A 169 12.92 7.12 -4.06
N ILE A 170 12.63 8.09 -4.93
CA ILE A 170 13.24 9.43 -4.91
C ILE A 170 12.20 10.45 -4.44
N ASP A 171 10.96 10.27 -4.87
CA ASP A 171 9.78 11.10 -4.61
C ASP A 171 9.20 10.96 -3.18
N SER A 172 10.01 10.93 -2.13
CA SER A 172 9.44 10.98 -0.76
C SER A 172 10.18 11.97 0.13
N ASP A 173 9.42 12.50 1.07
CA ASP A 173 9.81 13.59 1.95
C ASP A 173 10.82 13.20 3.05
N HIS A 174 11.17 11.90 3.17
CA HIS A 174 12.06 11.41 4.22
C HIS A 174 13.54 11.58 3.85
N ALA A 175 14.05 12.82 3.88
CA ALA A 175 15.38 13.17 3.39
C ALA A 175 16.53 12.32 3.99
N ASP A 176 16.49 12.04 5.30
CA ASP A 176 17.61 11.44 6.04
C ASP A 176 17.89 9.97 5.68
N THR A 177 16.86 9.19 5.30
CA THR A 177 17.00 7.75 5.00
C THR A 177 16.82 7.43 3.51
N ARG A 178 16.46 8.45 2.73
CA ARG A 178 16.27 8.36 1.28
C ARG A 178 17.53 7.88 0.55
N MET A 179 18.69 8.38 0.95
CA MET A 179 19.98 7.99 0.37
C MET A 179 20.25 6.49 0.52
N ASP A 180 20.00 5.94 1.71
CA ASP A 180 20.23 4.52 1.99
C ASP A 180 19.24 3.62 1.25
N MET A 181 17.97 4.04 1.12
CA MET A 181 16.97 3.37 0.28
C MET A 181 17.40 3.28 -1.18
N VAL A 182 17.82 4.41 -1.77
CA VAL A 182 18.24 4.43 -3.18
C VAL A 182 19.51 3.61 -3.39
N LYS A 183 20.52 3.72 -2.51
CA LYS A 183 21.72 2.86 -2.56
C LYS A 183 21.37 1.38 -2.50
N TYR A 184 20.49 1.01 -1.56
CA TYR A 184 20.05 -0.36 -1.39
C TYR A 184 19.34 -0.91 -2.64
N LEU A 185 18.45 -0.12 -3.25
CA LEU A 185 17.76 -0.54 -4.48
C LEU A 185 18.71 -0.68 -5.67
N ILE A 186 19.71 0.21 -5.80
CA ILE A 186 20.76 0.10 -6.82
C ILE A 186 21.56 -1.20 -6.63
N ASP A 187 21.98 -1.51 -5.40
CA ASP A 187 22.67 -2.77 -5.07
C ASP A 187 21.82 -4.01 -5.40
N LYS A 188 20.49 -3.89 -5.29
CA LYS A 188 19.55 -4.96 -5.66
C LYS A 188 19.26 -5.04 -7.17
N GLY A 189 19.84 -4.16 -7.97
CA GLY A 189 19.73 -4.18 -9.44
C GLY A 189 18.56 -3.37 -10.00
N ALA A 190 18.12 -2.32 -9.29
CA ALA A 190 17.08 -1.43 -9.81
C ALA A 190 17.51 -0.73 -11.11
N GLN A 191 16.55 -0.49 -12.01
CA GLN A 191 16.84 0.04 -13.36
C GLN A 191 17.16 1.53 -13.32
N LEU A 192 18.41 1.89 -13.59
CA LEU A 192 18.90 3.28 -13.55
C LEU A 192 18.33 4.19 -14.64
N ASN A 193 17.88 3.60 -15.76
CA ASN A 193 17.51 4.35 -16.97
C ASN A 193 16.05 4.11 -17.41
N HIS A 194 15.24 3.43 -16.59
CA HIS A 194 13.83 3.20 -16.91
C HIS A 194 13.08 4.54 -17.01
N VAL A 195 12.31 4.75 -18.07
CA VAL A 195 11.51 5.97 -18.25
C VAL A 195 10.09 5.72 -17.74
N ARG A 196 9.72 6.37 -16.64
CA ARG A 196 8.35 6.36 -16.10
C ARG A 196 7.49 7.39 -16.81
N ASP A 197 6.41 6.94 -17.42
CA ASP A 197 5.36 7.78 -18.02
C ASP A 197 4.02 7.41 -17.38
N ILE A 198 3.54 8.26 -16.48
CA ILE A 198 2.28 8.04 -15.75
C ILE A 198 1.22 9.00 -16.29
N LYS A 199 0.05 8.44 -16.64
CA LYS A 199 -1.08 9.21 -17.21
C LYS A 199 -1.59 10.33 -16.30
N ILE A 200 -1.37 10.22 -15.00
CA ILE A 200 -1.84 11.16 -13.98
C ILE A 200 -0.67 11.41 -13.01
N GLY A 201 -0.24 12.66 -12.88
CA GLY A 201 0.87 13.06 -12.00
C GLY A 201 1.55 14.36 -12.46
N TYR A 202 2.42 14.91 -11.63
CA TYR A 202 3.21 16.10 -11.96
C TYR A 202 4.42 15.75 -12.84
N LYS A 203 4.79 16.63 -13.78
CA LYS A 203 5.94 16.43 -14.70
C LYS A 203 7.23 16.08 -13.94
N ILE A 204 7.46 16.69 -12.78
CA ILE A 204 8.63 16.47 -11.92
C ILE A 204 8.83 15.01 -11.46
N TRP A 205 7.78 14.19 -11.51
CA TRP A 205 7.82 12.79 -11.08
C TRP A 205 7.90 11.81 -12.26
N GLN A 206 8.09 12.31 -13.48
CA GLN A 206 8.13 11.49 -14.69
C GLN A 206 9.56 11.40 -15.25
N GLY A 207 9.75 10.53 -16.23
CA GLY A 207 11.04 10.30 -16.86
C GLY A 207 11.91 9.27 -16.13
N SER A 208 13.22 9.36 -16.37
CA SER A 208 14.21 8.50 -15.73
C SER A 208 14.43 8.88 -14.25
N PRO A 209 15.07 8.02 -13.44
CA PRO A 209 15.47 8.38 -12.07
C PRO A 209 16.25 9.71 -12.00
N LEU A 210 17.09 10.00 -13.00
CA LEU A 210 17.80 11.28 -13.09
C LEU A 210 16.87 12.47 -13.38
N HIS A 211 15.79 12.31 -14.15
CA HIS A 211 14.79 13.38 -14.32
C HIS A 211 14.12 13.72 -12.99
N VAL A 212 13.74 12.70 -12.22
CA VAL A 212 13.10 12.91 -10.90
C VAL A 212 14.07 13.56 -9.92
N ALA A 213 15.33 13.11 -9.88
CA ALA A 213 16.37 13.76 -9.07
C ALA A 213 16.60 15.22 -9.48
N ALA A 214 16.59 15.51 -10.79
CA ALA A 214 16.73 16.86 -11.33
C ALA A 214 15.56 17.76 -10.94
N GLY A 215 14.32 17.31 -11.17
CA GLY A 215 13.10 18.06 -10.87
C GLY A 215 12.85 18.29 -9.37
N THR A 216 13.42 17.44 -8.51
CA THR A 216 13.38 17.58 -7.04
C THR A 216 14.64 18.23 -6.46
N ASN A 217 15.57 18.65 -7.31
CA ASN A 217 16.87 19.23 -6.94
C ASN A 217 17.69 18.40 -5.93
N ARG A 218 17.64 17.07 -6.04
CA ARG A 218 18.36 16.14 -5.16
C ARG A 218 19.75 15.84 -5.73
N LEU A 219 20.67 16.81 -5.57
CA LEU A 219 22.06 16.73 -6.08
C LEU A 219 22.79 15.48 -5.60
N ASP A 220 22.61 15.13 -4.34
CA ASP A 220 23.17 13.96 -3.69
C ASP A 220 22.74 12.65 -4.38
N ILE A 221 21.45 12.52 -4.68
CA ILE A 221 20.87 11.38 -5.39
C ILE A 221 21.30 11.38 -6.87
N ALA A 222 21.33 12.53 -7.54
CA ALA A 222 21.80 12.62 -8.92
C ALA A 222 23.28 12.16 -9.03
N GLN A 223 24.13 12.61 -8.11
CA GLN A 223 25.53 12.19 -8.05
C GLN A 223 25.68 10.68 -7.80
N LEU A 224 24.85 10.11 -6.91
CA LEU A 224 24.81 8.68 -6.67
C LEU A 224 24.42 7.91 -7.95
N LEU A 225 23.33 8.31 -8.60
CA LEU A 225 22.85 7.67 -9.83
C LEU A 225 23.90 7.73 -10.95
N LEU A 226 24.55 8.88 -11.15
CA LEU A 226 25.65 9.02 -12.11
C LEU A 226 26.83 8.10 -11.76
N SER A 227 27.23 8.04 -10.49
CA SER A 227 28.31 7.16 -10.05
C SER A 227 27.98 5.67 -10.24
N ALA A 228 26.69 5.32 -10.21
CA ALA A 228 26.18 3.98 -10.47
C ALA A 228 26.04 3.66 -11.97
N GLY A 229 26.27 4.64 -12.87
CA GLY A 229 26.21 4.47 -14.32
C GLY A 229 24.88 4.84 -14.97
N ALA A 230 24.04 5.64 -14.31
CA ALA A 230 22.85 6.20 -14.96
C ALA A 230 23.24 7.11 -16.14
N ASP A 231 22.53 7.03 -17.26
CA ASP A 231 22.81 7.82 -18.45
C ASP A 231 22.07 9.18 -18.37
N PRO A 232 22.80 10.32 -18.24
CA PRO A 232 22.18 11.64 -18.16
C PRO A 232 21.62 12.15 -19.48
N ARG A 233 21.70 11.36 -20.56
CA ARG A 233 21.16 11.70 -21.89
C ARG A 233 19.84 10.98 -22.20
N VAL A 234 19.33 10.16 -21.28
CA VAL A 234 18.00 9.55 -21.43
C VAL A 234 17.00 10.67 -21.66
N LYS A 235 16.16 10.52 -22.69
CA LYS A 235 15.12 11.50 -23.00
C LYS A 235 13.78 11.07 -22.41
N TYR A 236 13.10 12.03 -21.80
CA TYR A 236 11.66 11.96 -21.57
C TYR A 236 10.98 12.97 -22.47
N TRP A 237 10.24 12.46 -23.46
CA TRP A 237 9.91 13.21 -24.68
C TRP A 237 11.18 13.77 -25.34
N ASP A 238 11.36 15.09 -25.35
CA ASP A 238 12.53 15.74 -25.90
C ASP A 238 13.52 16.24 -24.85
N ASP A 239 13.11 16.26 -23.57
CA ASP A 239 13.89 16.80 -22.46
C ASP A 239 14.85 15.74 -21.91
N THR A 240 16.08 16.16 -21.60
CA THR A 240 17.01 15.42 -20.75
C THR A 240 16.82 15.79 -19.27
N PRO A 241 17.43 15.04 -18.33
CA PRO A 241 17.53 15.46 -16.93
C PRO A 241 18.12 16.87 -16.76
N ALA A 242 19.09 17.25 -17.59
CA ALA A 242 19.66 18.60 -17.57
C ALA A 242 18.64 19.65 -18.02
N ASP A 243 17.85 19.38 -19.07
CA ASP A 243 16.79 20.30 -19.51
C ASP A 243 15.74 20.50 -18.41
N THR A 244 15.39 19.44 -17.69
CA THR A 244 14.52 19.52 -16.50
C THR A 244 15.13 20.43 -15.42
N ALA A 245 16.41 20.23 -15.06
CA ALA A 245 17.08 21.09 -14.08
C ALA A 245 17.13 22.57 -14.53
N LYS A 246 17.29 22.80 -15.82
CA LYS A 246 17.31 24.15 -16.42
C LYS A 246 15.93 24.82 -16.38
N GLU A 247 14.86 24.07 -16.64
CA GLU A 247 13.46 24.55 -16.56
C GLU A 247 13.14 25.10 -15.16
N PHE A 248 13.65 24.46 -14.10
CA PHE A 248 13.48 24.89 -12.71
C PHE A 248 14.58 25.81 -12.17
N GLU A 249 15.49 26.28 -13.03
CA GLU A 249 16.62 27.16 -12.67
C GLU A 249 17.60 26.56 -11.63
N TYR A 250 17.66 25.24 -11.52
CA TYR A 250 18.59 24.53 -10.64
C TYR A 250 19.98 24.43 -11.29
N MET A 251 20.70 25.54 -11.36
CA MET A 251 21.94 25.66 -12.14
C MET A 251 23.07 24.73 -11.68
N GLU A 252 23.17 24.43 -10.39
CA GLU A 252 24.14 23.45 -9.89
C GLU A 252 23.82 22.03 -10.42
N MET A 253 22.55 21.63 -10.35
CA MET A 253 22.05 20.37 -10.90
C MET A 253 22.20 20.32 -12.42
N TYR A 254 21.89 21.42 -13.13
CA TYR A 254 22.11 21.54 -14.56
C TYR A 254 23.58 21.32 -14.91
N ASN A 255 24.51 21.95 -14.16
CA ASN A 255 25.94 21.80 -14.41
C ASN A 255 26.46 20.39 -14.11
N LEU A 256 25.86 19.68 -13.14
CA LEU A 256 26.16 18.28 -12.86
C LEU A 256 25.69 17.36 -13.99
N LEU A 257 24.52 17.62 -14.56
CA LEU A 257 23.85 16.74 -15.53
C LEU A 257 24.17 17.08 -16.98
N LYS A 258 24.59 18.31 -17.28
CA LYS A 258 25.00 18.70 -18.64
C LYS A 258 26.24 17.88 -19.00
N THR A 259 26.13 17.12 -20.08
CA THR A 259 27.27 16.36 -20.58
C THR A 259 28.08 17.26 -21.50
N ASP A 260 29.15 17.88 -20.99
CA ASP A 260 30.15 18.58 -21.79
C ASP A 260 31.09 17.57 -22.47
N SER A 261 30.58 16.61 -23.26
CA SER A 261 31.32 15.83 -24.28
C SER A 261 30.51 14.63 -24.79
N ALA A 262 30.30 14.57 -26.10
CA ALA A 262 30.12 13.29 -26.78
C ALA A 262 31.35 12.41 -26.48
N PRO A 263 31.23 11.07 -26.36
CA PRO A 263 32.42 10.24 -26.31
C PRO A 263 33.24 10.53 -27.57
N GLU A 264 34.46 11.04 -27.40
CA GLU A 264 35.43 11.00 -28.49
C GLU A 264 35.57 9.53 -28.85
N VAL A 265 35.01 9.19 -30.00
CA VAL A 265 35.22 7.90 -30.63
C VAL A 265 36.71 7.86 -30.93
N SER A 266 37.51 7.27 -30.05
CA SER A 266 38.90 6.94 -30.34
C SER A 266 38.90 5.85 -31.42
N THR A 267 38.75 6.30 -32.65
CA THR A 267 39.09 5.56 -33.86
C THR A 267 40.58 5.68 -34.06
N SER A 268 41.35 4.76 -33.51
CA SER A 268 42.52 4.09 -34.13
C SER A 268 43.23 3.18 -33.13
#